data_AF-A0A4S1EF95-F1
#
_entry.id   AF-A0A4S1EF95-F1
#
_cell.length_a   1.000
_cell.length_b   1.000
_cell.length_c   1.000
_cell.angle_alpha   90.00
_cell.angle_beta   90.00
_cell.angle_gamma   90.00
#
_symmetry.space_group_name_H-M   'P 1'
#
loop_
_entity.id
_entity.type
_entity.pdbx_description
1 polymer ?
#
loop_
_entity_poly.entity_id
_entity_poly.type
_entity_poly.pdbx_seq_one_letter_code
_entity_poly.pdbx_strand_id
1 'polypeptide(L)'
;MATRRTARWNGELESLSPEFLKDVIERMESYGDRVQLEFPGHAKRPNYQVINSRGFKMAFDSKNLLMQLNENGEVSDNLSDVFSLEQVKQALVAPAAPVRRSSSGGTRSSSGTSRARVASRAEPDPVEVEKYNYFRVHREFLPDGIQQYSADITRLMRTGLSAEDAFNQIVDEHF
;
A
#
# COMPACT_ATOMS: atom_id res chain seq x y z
N MET A 1 33.80 9.10 25.11
CA MET A 1 33.05 7.91 24.64
C MET A 1 31.64 8.33 24.27
N ALA A 2 31.35 8.53 22.98
CA ALA A 2 30.01 8.92 22.52
C ALA A 2 29.18 7.65 22.27
N THR A 3 28.15 7.44 23.07
CA THR A 3 27.20 6.33 22.91
C THR A 3 26.40 6.56 21.62
N ARG A 4 26.73 5.80 20.57
CA ARG A 4 25.92 5.71 19.35
C ARG A 4 24.57 5.10 19.70
N ARG A 5 23.60 5.93 20.11
CA ARG A 5 22.20 5.52 20.28
C ARG A 5 21.73 4.97 18.93
N THR A 6 21.53 3.67 18.86
CA THR A 6 20.96 2.98 17.70
C THR A 6 19.59 3.57 17.42
N ALA A 7 19.42 4.11 16.20
CA ALA A 7 18.16 4.70 15.75
C ALA A 7 17.06 3.63 15.79
N ARG A 8 15.94 3.99 16.41
CA ARG A 8 14.73 3.17 16.52
C ARG A 8 13.83 3.52 15.33
N TRP A 9 13.10 2.54 14.82
CA TRP A 9 12.09 2.75 13.79
C TRP A 9 11.09 3.81 14.27
N ASN A 10 10.95 4.88 13.50
CA ASN A 10 10.08 6.02 13.81
C ASN A 10 8.75 5.99 13.03
N GLY A 11 8.53 4.97 12.19
CA GLY A 11 7.40 4.89 11.27
C GLY A 11 7.73 5.23 9.82
N GLU A 12 8.92 5.79 9.53
CA GLU A 12 9.34 6.16 8.18
C GLU A 12 10.37 5.16 7.64
N LEU A 13 10.11 4.62 6.43
CA LEU A 13 10.94 3.61 5.74
C LEU A 13 12.44 3.94 5.74
N GLU A 14 12.78 5.23 5.65
CA GLU A 14 14.16 5.73 5.65
C GLU A 14 14.93 5.49 6.96
N SER A 15 14.22 5.26 8.07
CA SER A 15 14.83 4.97 9.37
C SER A 15 15.22 3.50 9.56
N LEU A 16 14.82 2.60 8.64
CA LEU A 16 15.23 1.19 8.64
C LEU A 16 16.63 1.02 8.10
N SER A 17 17.29 -0.05 8.55
CA SER A 17 18.57 -0.44 7.97
C SER A 17 18.38 -0.87 6.51
N PRO A 18 19.28 -0.45 5.59
CA PRO A 18 19.19 -0.83 4.18
C PRO A 18 19.24 -2.34 3.96
N GLU A 19 19.97 -3.09 4.80
CA GLU A 19 19.99 -4.56 4.78
C GLU A 19 18.61 -5.16 5.05
N PHE A 20 17.86 -4.59 6.00
CA PHE A 20 16.49 -5.04 6.27
C PHE A 20 15.55 -4.70 5.11
N LEU A 21 15.70 -3.51 4.50
CA LEU A 21 14.90 -3.14 3.33
C LEU A 21 15.16 -4.08 2.14
N LYS A 22 16.41 -4.53 1.93
CA LYS A 22 16.75 -5.54 0.91
C LYS A 22 16.00 -6.85 1.17
N ASP A 23 16.07 -7.36 2.39
CA ASP A 23 15.39 -8.61 2.77
C ASP A 23 13.87 -8.49 2.56
N VAL A 24 13.27 -7.35 2.93
CA VAL A 24 11.84 -7.09 2.72
C VAL A 24 11.50 -7.05 1.23
N ILE A 25 12.33 -6.42 0.39
CA ILE A 25 12.13 -6.39 -1.06
C ILE A 25 12.14 -7.81 -1.64
N GLU A 26 13.08 -8.67 -1.24
CA GLU A 26 13.14 -10.06 -1.69
C GLU A 26 11.85 -10.83 -1.37
N ARG A 27 11.29 -10.61 -0.18
CA ARG A 27 10.01 -11.22 0.24
C ARG A 27 8.83 -10.63 -0.53
N MET A 28 8.84 -9.33 -0.79
CA MET A 28 7.80 -8.71 -1.61
C MET A 28 7.82 -9.27 -3.04
N GLU A 29 8.99 -9.38 -3.66
CA GLU A 29 9.12 -9.97 -5.00
C GLU A 29 8.66 -11.43 -5.05
N SER A 30 8.81 -12.17 -3.96
CA SER A 30 8.40 -13.58 -3.87
C SER A 30 6.90 -13.78 -3.57
N TYR A 31 6.32 -12.94 -2.70
CA TYR A 31 5.03 -13.23 -2.06
C TYR A 31 3.96 -12.15 -2.25
N GLY A 32 4.35 -10.89 -2.51
CA GLY A 32 3.37 -9.80 -2.65
C GLY A 32 3.94 -8.41 -2.90
N ASP A 33 3.17 -7.61 -3.63
CA ASP A 33 3.53 -6.27 -4.10
C ASP A 33 3.50 -5.18 -3.02
N ARG A 34 2.91 -5.48 -1.85
CA ARG A 34 2.64 -4.53 -0.76
C ARG A 34 3.16 -5.04 0.56
N VAL A 35 3.63 -4.14 1.42
CA VAL A 35 4.12 -4.47 2.76
C VAL A 35 3.53 -3.53 3.80
N GLN A 36 3.29 -4.06 4.99
CA GLN A 36 2.85 -3.29 6.13
C GLN A 36 3.70 -3.66 7.33
N LEU A 37 4.27 -2.66 7.98
CA LEU A 37 5.15 -2.84 9.14
C LEU A 37 4.36 -2.65 10.42
N GLU A 38 4.74 -3.35 11.48
CA GLU A 38 4.24 -3.08 12.84
C GLU A 38 4.68 -1.68 13.32
N PHE A 39 3.71 -0.89 13.81
CA PHE A 39 3.90 0.45 14.40
C PHE A 39 4.03 0.30 15.94
N PRO A 40 4.85 1.13 16.60
CA PRO A 40 6.01 0.70 17.37
C PRO A 40 5.72 -0.05 18.68
N GLY A 41 6.55 -1.07 18.89
CA GLY A 41 6.96 -1.60 20.19
C GLY A 41 8.47 -1.89 20.23
N HIS A 42 9.30 -0.88 20.49
CA HIS A 42 10.71 -1.00 20.94
C HIS A 42 11.78 -1.68 20.05
N ALA A 43 11.43 -2.32 18.93
CA ALA A 43 12.38 -3.11 18.14
C ALA A 43 13.16 -2.29 17.08
N LYS A 44 14.42 -2.67 16.85
CA LYS A 44 15.29 -2.14 15.78
C LYS A 44 14.83 -2.60 14.39
N ARG A 45 14.08 -3.70 14.34
CA ARG A 45 13.48 -4.31 13.16
C ARG A 45 12.04 -4.65 13.53
N PRO A 46 11.05 -3.92 12.99
CA PRO A 46 9.65 -4.25 13.22
C PRO A 46 9.32 -5.57 12.52
N ASN A 47 8.31 -6.28 13.03
CA ASN A 47 7.69 -7.35 12.27
C ASN A 47 6.94 -6.72 11.08
N TYR A 48 6.77 -7.48 10.01
CA TYR A 48 6.14 -6.97 8.80
C TYR A 48 5.24 -8.03 8.18
N GLN A 49 4.23 -7.58 7.46
CA GLN A 49 3.37 -8.45 6.69
C GLN A 49 3.44 -8.06 5.22
N VAL A 50 3.61 -9.05 4.36
CA VAL A 50 3.54 -8.91 2.91
C VAL A 50 2.12 -9.23 2.47
N ILE A 51 1.56 -8.37 1.63
CA ILE A 51 0.21 -8.46 1.10
C ILE A 51 0.31 -8.71 -0.40
N ASN A 52 -0.29 -9.80 -0.86
CA ASN A 52 -0.36 -10.13 -2.27
C ASN A 52 -1.46 -9.31 -2.97
N SER A 53 -1.37 -9.19 -4.30
CA SER A 53 -2.42 -8.68 -5.20
C SER A 53 -3.81 -9.25 -4.89
N ARG A 54 -3.88 -10.54 -4.50
CA ARG A 54 -5.11 -11.25 -4.13
C ARG A 54 -5.63 -10.93 -2.72
N GLY A 55 -4.94 -10.08 -1.96
CA GLY A 55 -5.30 -9.69 -0.59
C GLY A 55 -4.85 -10.67 0.50
N PHE A 56 -4.16 -11.76 0.15
CA PHE A 56 -3.56 -12.66 1.15
C PHE A 56 -2.39 -11.99 1.85
N LYS A 57 -2.34 -12.14 3.18
CA LYS A 57 -1.31 -11.58 4.05
C LYS A 57 -0.39 -12.68 4.55
N MET A 58 0.91 -12.43 4.54
CA MET A 58 1.94 -13.29 5.15
C MET A 58 2.74 -12.46 6.14
N ALA A 59 2.69 -12.82 7.42
CA ALA A 59 3.45 -12.15 8.46
C ALA A 59 4.86 -12.74 8.57
N PHE A 60 5.83 -11.87 8.78
CA PHE A 60 7.24 -12.19 8.98
C PHE A 60 7.74 -11.48 10.22
N ASP A 61 8.59 -12.15 10.98
CA ASP A 61 9.26 -11.57 12.13
C ASP A 61 10.46 -10.69 11.71
N SER A 62 11.08 -10.04 12.70
CA SER A 62 12.33 -9.27 12.54
C SER A 62 13.54 -10.04 11.97
N LYS A 63 13.46 -11.38 11.88
CA LYS A 63 14.47 -12.29 11.33
C LYS A 63 14.04 -12.88 9.98
N ASN A 64 12.97 -12.35 9.38
CA ASN A 64 12.39 -12.81 8.13
C ASN A 64 11.85 -14.25 8.18
N LEU A 65 11.49 -14.73 9.37
CA LEU A 65 10.82 -16.02 9.58
C LEU A 65 9.31 -15.83 9.51
N LEU A 66 8.62 -16.80 8.91
CA LEU A 66 7.18 -16.77 8.80
C LEU A 66 6.55 -16.83 10.20
N MET A 67 5.67 -15.89 10.49
CA MET A 67 4.95 -15.78 11.75
C MET A 67 3.46 -16.03 11.53
N GLN A 68 2.81 -16.59 12.55
CA GLN A 68 1.36 -16.71 12.53
C GLN A 68 0.73 -15.33 12.71
N LEU A 69 -0.32 -15.05 11.92
CA LEU A 69 -1.09 -13.82 12.07
C LEU A 69 -1.96 -13.90 13.34
N ASN A 70 -2.31 -12.75 13.90
CA ASN A 70 -3.26 -12.66 15.01
C ASN A 70 -4.69 -13.07 14.58
N GLU A 71 -5.63 -13.07 15.53
CA GLU A 71 -7.04 -13.40 15.28
C GLU A 71 -7.70 -12.48 14.24
N ASN A 72 -7.17 -11.27 14.08
CA ASN A 72 -7.62 -10.27 13.11
C ASN A 72 -6.99 -10.46 11.71
N GLY A 73 -6.12 -11.45 11.54
CA GLY A 73 -5.39 -11.70 10.30
C GLY A 73 -4.30 -10.66 10.03
N GLU A 74 -3.64 -10.17 11.08
CA GLU A 74 -2.62 -9.12 11.02
C GLU A 74 -1.39 -9.47 11.87
N VAL A 75 -0.25 -8.84 11.57
CA VAL A 75 1.00 -9.06 12.31
C VAL A 75 0.97 -8.46 13.73
N SER A 76 0.17 -7.41 13.93
CA SER A 76 0.03 -6.68 15.19
C SER A 76 -1.22 -5.79 15.16
N ASP A 77 -1.71 -5.38 16.33
CA ASP A 77 -2.87 -4.47 16.42
C ASP A 77 -2.54 -3.01 16.05
N ASN A 78 -1.25 -2.65 16.08
CA ASN A 78 -0.75 -1.35 15.65
C ASN A 78 0.07 -1.52 14.38
N LEU A 79 -0.49 -1.10 13.24
CA LEU A 79 0.16 -1.21 11.95
C LEU A 79 0.47 0.15 11.35
N SER A 80 1.56 0.21 10.60
CA SER A 80 1.89 1.33 9.73
C SER A 80 0.99 1.37 8.50
N ASP A 81 1.15 2.42 7.70
CA ASP A 81 0.56 2.48 6.37
C ASP A 81 1.09 1.36 5.47
N VAL A 82 0.30 1.01 4.44
CA VAL A 82 0.71 0.01 3.45
C VAL A 82 1.67 0.66 2.46
N PHE A 83 2.90 0.17 2.44
CA PHE A 83 3.94 0.61 1.53
C PHE A 83 3.99 -0.26 0.27
N SER A 84 4.16 0.37 -0.89
CA SER A 84 4.37 -0.35 -2.15
C SER A 84 5.85 -0.73 -2.31
N LEU A 85 6.10 -1.76 -3.14
CA LEU A 85 7.45 -2.20 -3.48
C LEU A 85 8.33 -1.03 -3.99
N GLU A 86 7.76 -0.12 -4.79
CA GLU A 86 8.45 1.07 -5.29
C GLU A 86 8.88 2.02 -4.16
N GLN A 87 8.02 2.25 -3.17
CA GLN A 87 8.35 3.10 -2.02
C GLN A 87 9.47 2.51 -1.17
N VAL A 88 9.48 1.18 -0.98
CA VAL A 88 10.55 0.48 -0.27
C VAL A 88 11.88 0.56 -1.04
N LYS A 89 11.84 0.40 -2.37
CA LYS A 89 13.02 0.58 -3.25
C LYS A 89 13.51 2.02 -3.22
N GLN A 90 12.61 3.00 -3.20
CA GLN A 90 12.96 4.42 -3.12
C GLN A 90 13.64 4.77 -1.79
N ALA A 91 13.14 4.24 -0.67
CA ALA A 91 13.76 4.42 0.65
C ALA A 91 15.16 3.78 0.74
N LEU A 92 15.42 2.72 -0.04
CA LEU A 92 16.74 2.11 -0.14
C LEU A 92 17.74 2.98 -0.93
N VAL A 93 17.28 3.67 -1.98
CA VAL A 93 18.11 4.54 -2.84
C VAL A 93 18.30 5.93 -2.24
N ALA A 94 17.33 6.44 -1.48
CA ALA A 94 17.38 7.70 -0.76
C ALA A 94 17.41 7.48 0.76
N PRO A 95 18.52 6.94 1.33
CA PRO A 95 18.67 6.93 2.78
C PRO A 95 18.76 8.39 3.25
N ALA A 96 17.74 8.83 4.00
CA ALA A 96 17.52 10.17 4.53
C ALA A 96 18.74 11.11 4.46
N ALA A 97 18.63 12.18 3.66
CA ALA A 97 19.37 13.40 3.95
C ALA A 97 19.06 13.80 5.41
N PRO A 98 20.06 14.20 6.20
CA PRO A 98 19.84 14.47 7.62
C PRO A 98 18.81 15.59 7.76
N VAL A 99 17.61 15.24 8.23
CA VAL A 99 16.60 16.20 8.67
C VAL A 99 17.26 17.06 9.73
N ARG A 100 17.58 18.30 9.36
CA ARG A 100 18.00 19.33 10.28
C ARG A 100 16.85 19.51 11.27
N ARG A 101 17.09 19.07 12.50
CA ARG A 101 16.24 19.40 13.65
C ARG A 101 16.18 20.91 13.78
N SER A 102 15.12 21.54 13.30
CA SER A 102 14.71 22.84 13.81
C SER A 102 14.00 22.60 15.14
N SER A 103 14.77 22.66 16.22
CA SER A 103 14.23 22.86 17.56
C SER A 103 13.55 24.23 17.62
N SER A 104 12.23 24.26 17.78
CA SER A 104 11.53 25.34 18.47
C SER A 104 10.58 24.63 19.44
N GLY A 105 10.81 24.69 20.75
CA GLY A 105 10.82 25.94 21.50
C GLY A 105 9.37 26.37 21.63
N GLY A 106 8.66 25.80 22.61
CA GLY A 106 7.26 26.13 22.83
C GLY A 106 7.10 27.62 23.11
N THR A 107 6.11 28.25 22.48
CA THR A 107 5.34 29.37 23.04
C THR A 107 4.14 29.67 22.13
N ARG A 108 2.95 29.64 22.75
CA ARG A 108 1.81 30.57 22.61
C ARG A 108 1.28 30.93 21.21
N SER A 109 0.01 30.51 21.03
CA SER A 109 -1.15 31.27 20.51
C SER A 109 -1.19 31.80 19.07
N SER A 110 -2.42 31.72 18.55
CA SER A 110 -3.06 32.52 17.49
C SER A 110 -2.95 32.02 16.04
N SER A 111 -4.15 31.73 15.50
CA SER A 111 -4.65 32.03 14.16
C SER A 111 -3.63 32.23 13.03
N GLY A 112 -3.69 31.39 12.00
CA GLY A 112 -3.03 31.66 10.73
C GLY A 112 -3.05 30.48 9.77
N THR A 113 -4.12 30.39 8.97
CA THR A 113 -4.18 29.63 7.71
C THR A 113 -2.89 29.75 6.91
N SER A 114 -2.32 28.62 6.46
CA SER A 114 -1.61 28.51 5.18
C SER A 114 -1.48 27.04 4.78
N ARG A 115 -2.23 26.69 3.74
CA ARG A 115 -2.32 25.38 3.08
C ARG A 115 -0.96 24.90 2.58
N ALA A 116 -0.52 23.72 3.02
CA ALA A 116 0.54 22.96 2.35
C ALA A 116 -0.10 21.94 1.40
N ARG A 117 0.24 22.05 0.12
CA ARG A 117 -0.26 21.20 -0.98
C ARG A 117 0.40 19.83 -0.88
N VAL A 118 -0.39 18.82 -0.53
CA VAL A 118 -0.04 17.41 -0.69
C VAL A 118 -0.21 17.07 -2.17
N ALA A 119 0.85 16.57 -2.80
CA ALA A 119 0.78 15.98 -4.12
C ALA A 119 -0.22 14.82 -4.07
N SER A 120 -1.33 15.00 -4.78
CA SER A 120 -2.41 14.04 -4.92
C SER A 120 -1.87 12.69 -5.42
N ARG A 121 -1.86 11.70 -4.54
CA ARG A 121 -1.94 10.28 -4.89
C ARG A 121 -3.02 10.18 -5.96
N ALA A 122 -2.66 9.72 -7.16
CA ALA A 122 -3.63 9.57 -8.26
C ALA A 122 -4.83 8.78 -7.71
N GLU A 123 -5.98 9.43 -7.62
CA GLU A 123 -7.20 8.76 -7.19
C GLU A 123 -7.48 7.64 -8.19
N PRO A 124 -7.86 6.43 -7.73
CA PRO A 124 -8.22 5.36 -8.65
C PRO A 124 -9.33 5.86 -9.56
N ASP A 125 -9.19 5.63 -10.88
CA ASP A 125 -10.19 6.06 -11.87
C ASP A 125 -11.56 5.50 -11.44
N PRO A 126 -12.56 6.36 -11.15
CA PRO A 126 -13.85 5.92 -10.62
C PRO A 126 -14.52 4.87 -11.52
N VAL A 127 -14.24 4.93 -12.83
CA VAL A 127 -14.72 3.96 -13.83
C VAL A 127 -14.16 2.57 -13.58
N GLU A 128 -12.87 2.47 -13.22
CA GLU A 128 -12.23 1.17 -12.96
C GLU A 128 -12.74 0.54 -11.66
N VAL A 129 -12.98 1.37 -10.65
CA VAL A 129 -13.56 0.94 -9.36
C VAL A 129 -14.97 0.40 -9.57
N GLU A 130 -15.80 1.12 -10.31
CA GLU A 130 -17.18 0.72 -10.59
C GLU A 130 -17.25 -0.56 -11.44
N LYS A 131 -16.43 -0.64 -12.50
CA LYS A 131 -16.29 -1.85 -13.33
C LYS A 131 -15.91 -3.08 -12.51
N TYR A 132 -14.94 -2.93 -11.61
CA TYR A 132 -14.48 -4.02 -10.75
C TYR A 132 -15.57 -4.48 -9.77
N ASN A 133 -16.28 -3.53 -9.16
CA ASN A 133 -17.38 -3.83 -8.24
C ASN A 133 -18.51 -4.58 -8.96
N TYR A 134 -18.90 -4.13 -10.16
CA TYR A 134 -19.93 -4.80 -10.94
C TYR A 134 -19.52 -6.22 -11.35
N PHE A 135 -18.31 -6.38 -11.89
CA PHE A 135 -17.77 -7.68 -12.28
C PHE A 135 -17.68 -8.65 -11.10
N ARG A 136 -17.28 -8.16 -9.92
CA ARG A 136 -17.18 -8.97 -8.70
C ARG A 136 -18.54 -9.50 -8.25
N VAL A 137 -19.59 -8.70 -8.33
CA VAL A 137 -20.94 -9.07 -7.90
C VAL A 137 -21.60 -10.02 -8.91
N HIS A 138 -21.37 -9.82 -10.21
CA HIS A 138 -22.06 -10.55 -11.28
C HIS A 138 -21.21 -11.63 -11.94
N ARG A 139 -20.08 -12.02 -11.33
CA ARG A 139 -19.14 -12.98 -11.88
C ARG A 139 -19.78 -14.31 -12.31
N GLU A 140 -20.82 -14.74 -11.62
CA GLU A 140 -21.52 -16.01 -11.89
C GLU A 140 -22.49 -15.93 -13.09
N PHE A 141 -22.93 -14.72 -13.45
CA PHE A 141 -23.89 -14.49 -14.55
C PHE A 141 -23.22 -14.00 -15.83
N LEU A 142 -21.96 -13.55 -15.75
CA LEU A 142 -21.21 -13.04 -16.89
C LEU A 142 -20.55 -14.19 -17.67
N PRO A 143 -20.56 -14.15 -19.02
CA PRO A 143 -19.93 -15.17 -19.85
C PRO A 143 -18.42 -15.30 -19.61
N ASP A 144 -17.93 -16.54 -19.68
CA ASP A 144 -16.50 -16.83 -19.64
C ASP A 144 -15.80 -16.16 -20.83
N GLY A 145 -14.77 -15.36 -20.55
CA GLY A 145 -14.02 -14.61 -21.56
C GLY A 145 -14.40 -13.14 -21.70
N ILE A 146 -15.44 -12.65 -20.98
CA ILE A 146 -15.81 -11.22 -21.00
C ILE A 146 -14.66 -10.29 -20.55
N GLN A 147 -13.69 -10.81 -19.79
CA GLN A 147 -12.49 -10.09 -19.38
C GLN A 147 -11.64 -9.59 -20.56
N GLN A 148 -11.72 -10.26 -21.72
CA GLN A 148 -11.00 -9.86 -22.93
C GLN A 148 -11.51 -8.52 -23.48
N TYR A 149 -12.79 -8.22 -23.27
CA TYR A 149 -13.45 -6.96 -23.67
C TYR A 149 -13.39 -5.88 -22.59
N SER A 150 -12.57 -6.06 -21.55
CA SER A 150 -12.44 -5.10 -20.44
C SER A 150 -12.05 -3.69 -20.88
N ALA A 151 -11.29 -3.56 -21.96
CA ALA A 151 -10.93 -2.27 -22.55
C ALA A 151 -12.14 -1.57 -23.19
N ASP A 152 -13.00 -2.32 -23.88
CA ASP A 152 -14.20 -1.79 -24.53
C ASP A 152 -15.30 -1.45 -23.51
N ILE A 153 -15.47 -2.27 -22.47
CA ILE A 153 -16.34 -1.96 -21.32
C ILE A 153 -15.90 -0.63 -20.66
N THR A 154 -14.59 -0.44 -20.47
CA THR A 154 -14.06 0.82 -19.92
C THR A 154 -14.32 2.01 -20.84
N ARG A 155 -14.26 1.80 -22.17
CA ARG A 155 -14.60 2.84 -23.16
C ARG A 155 -16.08 3.20 -23.08
N LEU A 156 -16.98 2.22 -23.00
CA LEU A 156 -18.43 2.44 -22.88
C LEU A 156 -18.78 3.18 -21.58
N MET A 157 -18.19 2.79 -20.46
CA MET A 157 -18.40 3.50 -19.19
C MET A 157 -17.86 4.94 -19.24
N ARG A 158 -16.74 5.18 -19.94
CA ARG A 158 -16.22 6.55 -20.16
C ARG A 158 -17.11 7.39 -21.07
N THR A 159 -17.91 6.77 -21.94
CA THR A 159 -18.93 7.49 -22.73
C THR A 159 -20.19 7.83 -21.94
N GLY A 160 -20.27 7.43 -20.65
CA GLY A 160 -21.36 7.78 -19.74
C GLY A 160 -22.39 6.66 -19.51
N LEU A 161 -22.14 5.45 -20.01
CA LEU A 161 -22.97 4.28 -19.70
C LEU A 161 -22.68 3.78 -18.29
N SER A 162 -23.70 3.21 -17.63
CA SER A 162 -23.52 2.54 -16.35
C SER A 162 -22.68 1.26 -16.53
N ALA A 163 -22.11 0.74 -15.44
CA ALA A 163 -21.42 -0.55 -15.50
C ALA A 163 -22.34 -1.66 -16.02
N GLU A 164 -23.58 -1.72 -15.56
CA GLU A 164 -24.57 -2.71 -15.99
C GLU A 164 -24.82 -2.66 -17.50
N ASP A 165 -25.12 -1.48 -18.03
CA ASP A 165 -25.38 -1.30 -19.46
C ASP A 165 -24.15 -1.62 -20.32
N ALA A 166 -22.96 -1.23 -19.86
CA ALA A 166 -21.71 -1.48 -20.58
C ALA A 166 -21.35 -2.98 -20.62
N PHE A 167 -21.61 -3.73 -19.53
CA PHE A 167 -21.42 -5.17 -19.53
C PHE A 167 -22.48 -5.88 -20.38
N ASN A 168 -23.75 -5.50 -20.28
CA ASN A 168 -24.84 -6.11 -21.06
C ASN A 168 -24.66 -5.88 -22.56
N GLN A 169 -24.25 -4.69 -22.98
CA GLN A 169 -23.99 -4.40 -24.39
C GLN A 169 -22.88 -5.29 -24.97
N ILE A 170 -21.81 -5.53 -24.21
CA ILE A 170 -20.72 -6.43 -24.64
C ILE A 170 -21.16 -7.89 -24.64
N VAL A 171 -22.06 -8.28 -23.75
CA VAL A 171 -22.69 -9.61 -23.81
C VAL A 171 -23.49 -9.73 -25.09
N ASP A 172 -24.41 -8.80 -25.38
CA ASP A 172 -25.25 -8.83 -26.58
C ASP A 172 -24.46 -8.79 -27.90
N GLU A 173 -23.31 -8.12 -27.93
CA GLU A 173 -22.47 -8.01 -29.13
C GLU A 173 -21.59 -9.25 -29.36
N HIS A 174 -21.24 -10.03 -28.32
CA HIS A 174 -20.20 -11.06 -28.39
C HIS A 174 -20.57 -12.45 -27.85
N PHE A 175 -21.72 -12.63 -27.20
CA PHE A 175 -22.15 -13.89 -26.56
C PHE A 175 -23.63 -14.19 -26.81
#